data_AF-A0A329MEZ0-F1
#
_entry.id   AF-A0A329MEZ0-F1
#
_cell.length_a   1.000
_cell.length_b   1.000
_cell.length_c   1.000
_cell.angle_alpha   90.00
_cell.angle_beta   90.00
_cell.angle_gamma   90.00
#
_symmetry.space_group_name_H-M   'P 1'
#
loop_
_entity.id
_entity.type
_entity.pdbx_description
1 polymer ?
#
loop_
_entity_poly.entity_id
_entity_poly.type
_entity_poly.pdbx_seq_one_letter_code
_entity_poly.pdbx_strand_id
1 'polypeptide(L)'
;MTADKLAGHASGFQTAHQAAQARASKAALGSGSSAMALPGMLAAWDADGTRFGEHFARHVQAHREAADGYERTDADSAGAIDDAGSAL
;
A
#
# COMPACT_ATOMS: atom_id res chain seq x y z
N MET A 1 -9.09 -9.44 -5.89
CA MET A 1 -8.38 -10.12 -4.78
C MET A 1 -7.99 -9.12 -3.68
N THR A 2 -7.48 -9.58 -2.53
CA THR A 2 -7.03 -8.69 -1.42
C THR A 2 -5.96 -7.69 -1.87
N ALA A 3 -5.01 -8.13 -2.69
CA ALA A 3 -3.99 -7.28 -3.30
C ALA A 3 -4.60 -6.11 -4.09
N ASP A 4 -5.66 -6.36 -4.88
CA ASP A 4 -6.32 -5.30 -5.67
C ASP A 4 -7.06 -4.30 -4.78
N LYS A 5 -7.68 -4.77 -3.69
CA LYS A 5 -8.30 -3.87 -2.70
C LYS A 5 -7.26 -2.98 -2.03
N LEU A 6 -6.11 -3.53 -1.65
CA LEU A 6 -5.00 -2.75 -1.10
C LEU A 6 -4.46 -1.74 -2.11
N ALA A 7 -4.31 -2.12 -3.38
CA ALA A 7 -3.88 -1.20 -4.43
C ALA A 7 -4.89 -0.05 -4.63
N GLY A 8 -6.19 -0.35 -4.58
CA GLY A 8 -7.24 0.66 -4.59
C GLY A 8 -7.16 1.62 -3.40
N HIS A 9 -6.96 1.09 -2.18
CA HIS A 9 -6.76 1.91 -0.99
C HIS A 9 -5.49 2.76 -1.07
N ALA A 10 -4.40 2.23 -1.62
CA ALA A 10 -3.15 2.97 -1.81
C ALA A 10 -3.35 4.18 -2.73
N SER A 11 -4.05 3.99 -3.85
CA SER A 11 -4.40 5.07 -4.79
C SER A 11 -5.30 6.13 -4.13
N GLY A 12 -6.32 5.69 -3.37
CA GLY A 12 -7.19 6.58 -2.61
C GLY A 12 -6.43 7.38 -1.55
N PHE A 13 -5.55 6.72 -0.80
CA PHE A 13 -4.67 7.36 0.17
C PHE A 13 -3.79 8.44 -0.48
N GLN A 14 -3.09 8.10 -1.57
CA GLN A 14 -2.20 9.04 -2.26
C GLN A 14 -2.95 10.27 -2.78
N THR A 15 -4.13 10.07 -3.35
CA THR A 15 -4.99 11.16 -3.82
C THR A 15 -5.42 12.08 -2.67
N ALA A 16 -5.89 11.49 -1.55
CA ALA A 16 -6.32 12.25 -0.39
C ALA A 16 -5.16 13.00 0.28
N HIS A 17 -3.99 12.37 0.37
CA HIS A 17 -2.76 12.92 0.93
C HIS A 17 -2.28 14.13 0.12
N GLN A 18 -2.19 14.02 -1.21
CA GLN A 18 -1.81 15.11 -2.09
C GLN A 18 -2.81 16.27 -2.05
N ALA A 19 -4.11 15.95 -2.00
CA ALA A 19 -5.15 16.97 -1.87
C ALA A 19 -5.04 17.72 -0.52
N ALA A 20 -4.74 17.03 0.57
CA ALA A 20 -4.50 17.65 1.88
C ALA A 20 -3.24 18.51 1.86
N GLN A 21 -2.14 18.01 1.30
CA GLN A 21 -0.88 18.76 1.13
C GLN A 21 -1.10 20.06 0.34
N ALA A 22 -1.82 19.99 -0.78
CA ALA A 22 -2.14 21.15 -1.61
C ALA A 22 -3.05 22.18 -0.93
N ARG A 23 -3.94 21.75 -0.04
CA ARG A 23 -4.78 22.65 0.77
C ARG A 23 -3.96 23.31 1.87
N ALA A 24 -3.16 22.53 2.59
CA ALA A 24 -2.36 23.01 3.70
C ALA A 24 -1.24 23.96 3.25
N SER A 25 -0.62 23.73 2.08
CA SER A 25 0.40 24.64 1.51
C SER A 25 -0.14 26.01 1.11
N LYS A 26 -1.47 26.13 0.94
CA LYS A 26 -2.15 27.41 0.63
C LYS A 26 -2.72 28.10 1.86
N ALA A 27 -2.52 27.54 3.06
CA ALA A 27 -3.06 28.12 4.28
C ALA A 27 -2.40 29.47 4.60
N ALA A 28 -3.20 30.53 4.70
CA ALA A 28 -2.74 31.85 5.13
C ALA A 28 -2.77 31.96 6.66
N LEU A 29 -1.67 31.56 7.30
CA LEU A 29 -1.56 31.55 8.76
C LEU A 29 -1.18 32.90 9.40
N GLY A 30 -0.96 33.94 8.59
CA GLY A 30 -0.48 35.24 9.07
C GLY A 30 0.98 35.18 9.51
N SER A 31 1.39 36.05 10.44
CA SER A 31 2.72 36.06 11.04
C SER A 31 2.75 35.28 12.37
N GLY A 32 3.93 34.77 12.73
CA GLY A 32 4.17 34.11 14.02
C GLY A 32 4.62 32.65 13.89
N SER A 33 4.78 31.99 15.04
CA SER A 33 5.40 30.67 15.16
C SER A 33 4.68 29.58 14.35
N SER A 34 3.35 29.66 14.22
CA SER A 34 2.57 28.70 13.42
C SER A 34 2.91 28.79 11.92
N ALA A 35 3.07 30.00 11.39
CA ALA A 35 3.47 30.21 10.00
C ALA A 35 4.91 29.73 9.75
N MET A 36 5.80 29.85 10.74
CA MET A 36 7.18 29.35 10.65
C MET A 36 7.27 27.82 10.73
N ALA A 37 6.38 27.16 11.48
CA ALA A 37 6.38 25.71 11.64
C ALA A 37 5.77 24.97 10.43
N LEU A 38 4.86 25.62 9.69
CA LEU A 38 4.11 25.01 8.60
C LEU A 38 4.99 24.33 7.53
N PRO A 39 6.07 24.94 7.00
CA PRO A 39 6.91 24.29 6.00
C PRO A 39 7.52 22.97 6.49
N GLY A 40 7.99 22.92 7.75
CA GLY A 40 8.55 21.71 8.34
C GLY A 40 7.50 20.62 8.52
N MET A 41 6.29 20.99 8.94
CA MET A 41 5.16 20.05 9.05
C MET A 41 4.75 19.50 7.67
N LEU A 42 4.71 20.34 6.63
CA LEU A 42 4.40 19.92 5.27
C LEU A 42 5.47 19.00 4.68
N ALA A 43 6.75 19.23 5.01
CA ALA A 43 7.84 18.35 4.59
C ALA A 43 7.75 16.97 5.28
N ALA A 44 7.46 16.94 6.59
CA ALA A 44 7.24 15.70 7.31
C ALA A 44 6.02 14.94 6.79
N TRP A 45 4.92 15.66 6.54
CA TRP A 45 3.71 15.09 5.93
C TRP A 45 3.99 14.46 4.56
N ASP A 46 4.77 15.13 3.71
CA ASP A 46 5.17 14.61 2.39
C ASP A 46 6.01 13.34 2.49
N ALA A 47 6.98 13.33 3.41
CA ALA A 47 7.82 12.16 3.69
C ALA A 47 6.98 10.97 4.19
N ASP A 48 6.01 11.21 5.08
CA ASP A 48 5.08 10.19 5.54
C ASP A 48 4.24 9.63 4.39
N GLY A 49 3.77 10.48 3.47
CA GLY A 49 3.06 10.04 2.27
C GLY A 49 3.86 9.05 1.43
N THR A 50 5.14 9.34 1.21
CA THR A 50 6.07 8.45 0.50
C THR A 50 6.24 7.11 1.25
N ARG A 51 6.52 7.17 2.55
CA ARG A 51 6.71 5.99 3.40
C ARG A 51 5.49 5.07 3.39
N PHE A 52 4.29 5.62 3.53
CA PHE A 52 3.06 4.83 3.49
C PHE A 52 2.79 4.25 2.10
N GLY A 53 3.13 4.98 1.04
CA GLY A 53 3.10 4.46 -0.34
C GLY A 53 3.96 3.20 -0.50
N GLU A 54 5.20 3.21 0.02
CA GLU A 54 6.08 2.04 0.02
C GLU A 54 5.51 0.86 0.82
N HIS A 55 4.90 1.13 1.98
CA HIS A 55 4.24 0.10 2.78
C HIS A 55 3.09 -0.56 2.02
N PHE A 56 2.23 0.23 1.36
CA PHE A 56 1.16 -0.32 0.52
C PHE A 56 1.71 -1.21 -0.59
N ALA A 57 2.73 -0.75 -1.32
CA ALA A 57 3.34 -1.52 -2.40
C ALA A 57 3.88 -2.87 -1.89
N ARG A 58 4.58 -2.86 -0.75
CA ARG A 58 5.10 -4.06 -0.10
C ARG A 58 3.99 -5.04 0.27
N HIS A 59 2.89 -4.56 0.85
CA HIS A 59 1.78 -5.41 1.24
C HIS A 59 1.02 -5.98 0.05
N VAL A 60 0.82 -5.18 -1.01
CA VAL A 60 0.22 -5.68 -2.27
C VAL A 60 1.06 -6.81 -2.85
N GLN A 61 2.38 -6.63 -2.89
CA GLN A 61 3.30 -7.65 -3.40
C GLN A 61 3.27 -8.93 -2.56
N ALA A 62 3.37 -8.81 -1.23
CA ALA A 62 3.30 -9.95 -0.32
C ALA A 62 1.99 -10.75 -0.47
N HIS A 63 0.86 -10.07 -0.71
CA HIS A 63 -0.42 -10.76 -0.94
C HIS A 63 -0.46 -11.50 -2.28
N ARG A 64 0.21 -10.99 -3.33
CA ARG A 64 0.32 -11.70 -4.61
C ARG A 64 1.18 -12.95 -4.46
N GLU A 65 2.36 -12.80 -3.85
CA GLU A 65 3.28 -13.92 -3.60
C GLU A 65 2.62 -15.02 -2.74
N ALA A 66 1.83 -14.64 -1.75
CA ALA A 66 1.08 -15.59 -0.95
C ALA A 66 0.02 -16.34 -1.78
N ALA A 67 -0.73 -15.63 -2.64
CA ALA A 67 -1.73 -16.25 -3.52
C ALA A 67 -1.06 -17.25 -4.48
N ASP A 68 0.02 -16.84 -5.14
CA ASP A 68 0.79 -17.71 -6.05
C ASP A 68 1.35 -18.94 -5.31
N GLY A 69 1.78 -18.76 -4.05
CA GLY A 69 2.28 -19.84 -3.21
C GLY A 69 1.21 -20.88 -2.86
N TYR A 70 -0.01 -20.43 -2.53
CA TYR A 70 -1.14 -21.33 -2.30
C TYR A 70 -1.55 -22.06 -3.58
N GLU A 71 -1.68 -21.36 -4.71
CA GLU A 71 -2.05 -21.97 -5.99
C GLU A 71 -1.06 -23.08 -6.41
N ARG A 72 0.24 -22.84 -6.24
CA ARG A 72 1.27 -23.86 -6.51
C ARG A 72 1.14 -25.06 -5.58
N THR A 73 0.97 -24.82 -4.28
CA THR A 73 0.86 -25.89 -3.28
C THR A 73 -0.37 -26.76 -3.54
N ASP A 74 -1.49 -26.14 -3.90
CA ASP A 74 -2.73 -26.86 -4.24
C ASP A 74 -2.54 -27.70 -5.52
N ALA A 75 -1.88 -27.16 -6.54
CA ALA A 75 -1.59 -27.89 -7.78
C ALA A 75 -0.65 -29.09 -7.55
N ASP A 76 0.43 -28.89 -6.78
CA ASP A 76 1.39 -29.96 -6.47
C ASP A 76 0.73 -31.07 -5.63
N SER A 77 -0.13 -30.69 -4.68
CA SER A 77 -0.87 -31.64 -3.84
C SER A 77 -1.90 -32.43 -4.65
N ALA A 78 -2.61 -31.77 -5.57
CA ALA A 78 -3.55 -32.43 -6.47
C ALA A 78 -2.84 -33.46 -7.37
N GLY A 79 -1.71 -33.09 -7.96
CA GLY A 79 -0.89 -34.01 -8.75
C GLY A 79 -0.43 -35.23 -7.96
N ALA A 80 0.05 -35.03 -6.72
CA ALA A 80 0.46 -36.12 -5.85
C ALA A 80 -0.69 -37.09 -5.49
N ILE A 81 -1.92 -36.58 -5.35
CA ILE A 81 -3.12 -37.40 -5.11
C ILE A 81 -3.48 -38.22 -6.36
N ASP A 82 -3.46 -37.60 -7.54
CA ASP A 82 -3.78 -38.27 -8.80
C ASP A 82 -2.77 -39.40 -9.10
N ASP A 83 -1.48 -39.15 -8.85
CA ASP A 83 -0.41 -40.14 -8.98
C ASP A 83 -0.61 -41.32 -8.01
N ALA A 84 -0.93 -41.03 -6.75
CA ALA A 84 -1.19 -42.06 -5.74
C ALA A 84 -2.44 -42.90 -6.07
N GLY A 85 -3.50 -42.27 -6.59
CA GLY A 85 -4.71 -42.96 -7.01
C GLY A 85 -4.50 -43.85 -8.24
N SER A 86 -3.65 -43.42 -9.17
CA SER A 86 -3.30 -44.20 -10.37
C SER A 86 -2.43 -45.43 -10.08
N ALA A 87 -1.82 -45.50 -8.89
CA ALA A 87 -0.97 -46.60 -8.47
C ALA A 87 -1.70 -47.73 -7.72
N LEU A 88 -3.02 -47.62 -7.52
CA LEU A 88 -3.91 -48.62 -6.92
C LEU A 88 -4.50 -49.57 -7.97
#